data_AF-A0A355URR0-F1
#
_entry.id   AF-A0A355URR0-F1
#
_cell.length_a   1.000
_cell.length_b   1.000
_cell.length_c   1.000
_cell.angle_alpha   90.00
_cell.angle_beta   90.00
_cell.angle_gamma   90.00
#
_symmetry.space_group_name_H-M   'P 1'
#
loop_
_entity.id
_entity.type
_entity.pdbx_description
1 polymer ?
#
loop_
_entity_poly.entity_id
_entity_poly.type
_entity_poly.pdbx_seq_one_letter_code
_entity_poly.pdbx_strand_id
1 'polypeptide(L)'
;MSNAPVYFASLSHVSGRNGIFERLERLMKKVEIKERFPEGTIPLIKLHFGENGSSAFVKPVFVRHMVEVMQGWGIKPFLGDTNTLYVGERSDSVSHLRCAYRNGFAYGAMGAPVIIMDGLRGQSGIEFPPIKEAPQIFLAADAVNADGAIVLSHFKLHLLLGFGGAIKNIGMGCASRRGKLVQHSTVRPQVGEGCVLCGRCKTACASKAIVLDLETANIDPDLCVGCAECIAVCPKEAIGFEWDVNSTQIMHYMTEYAAAFKNNVKGPTTYFNFVMDVTPDCDCFGHSDYPIVPDIGILAS
;
A
#
# COMPACT_ATOMS: atom_id res chain seq x y z
N MET A 1 14.63 7.95 -23.27
CA MET A 1 14.53 6.92 -22.22
C MET A 1 14.62 5.58 -22.93
N SER A 2 15.58 4.71 -22.56
CA SER A 2 15.59 3.33 -23.04
C SER A 2 14.45 2.57 -22.35
N ASN A 3 13.60 1.87 -23.10
CA ASN A 3 12.55 1.04 -22.51
C ASN A 3 13.19 -0.02 -21.58
N ALA A 4 12.73 -0.13 -20.34
CA ALA A 4 13.14 -1.21 -19.46
C ALA A 4 12.59 -2.55 -20.02
N PRO A 5 13.43 -3.61 -20.12
CA PRO A 5 12.95 -4.91 -20.56
C PRO A 5 11.91 -5.46 -19.57
N VAL A 6 10.84 -6.05 -20.10
CA VAL A 6 9.83 -6.75 -19.30
C VAL A 6 9.96 -8.25 -19.53
N TYR A 7 10.17 -9.01 -18.46
CA TYR A 7 10.25 -10.46 -18.46
C TYR A 7 8.91 -11.07 -18.09
N PHE A 8 8.61 -12.26 -18.61
CA PHE A 8 7.34 -12.94 -18.38
C PHE A 8 7.54 -14.41 -18.04
N ALA A 9 6.88 -14.86 -16.98
CA ALA A 9 6.70 -16.26 -16.63
C ALA A 9 5.22 -16.63 -16.81
N SER A 10 4.91 -17.34 -17.90
CA SER A 10 3.56 -17.88 -18.14
C SER A 10 3.19 -18.96 -17.13
N LEU A 11 1.91 -19.13 -16.84
CA LEU A 11 1.36 -20.28 -16.12
C LEU A 11 1.03 -21.48 -16.99
N SER A 12 1.09 -21.33 -18.31
CA SER A 12 0.83 -22.43 -19.24
C SER A 12 1.73 -23.63 -18.95
N HIS A 13 1.21 -24.81 -19.30
CA HIS A 13 1.89 -26.09 -19.09
C HIS A 13 3.25 -26.09 -19.80
N VAL A 14 4.32 -26.21 -19.03
CA VAL A 14 5.67 -26.44 -19.56
C VAL A 14 6.08 -27.87 -19.17
N SER A 15 6.47 -28.68 -20.15
CA SER A 15 6.96 -30.04 -19.89
C SER A 15 8.25 -30.02 -19.05
N GLY A 16 8.36 -30.96 -18.09
CA GLY A 16 9.55 -31.14 -17.23
C GLY A 16 9.43 -30.52 -15.82
N ARG A 17 10.58 -30.43 -15.11
CA ARG A 17 10.69 -29.81 -13.76
C ARG A 17 10.79 -28.27 -13.87
N ASN A 18 9.75 -27.61 -14.37
CA ASN A 18 9.72 -26.15 -14.55
C ASN A 18 8.44 -25.55 -13.96
N GLY A 19 8.29 -25.68 -12.64
CA GLY A 19 7.15 -25.16 -11.88
C GLY A 19 7.12 -23.63 -11.83
N ILE A 20 6.06 -23.08 -11.24
CA ILE A 20 5.91 -21.62 -11.12
C ILE A 20 6.96 -21.00 -10.19
N PHE A 21 7.41 -21.72 -9.16
CA PHE A 21 8.43 -21.24 -8.22
C PHE A 21 9.80 -21.14 -8.89
N GLU A 22 10.23 -22.15 -9.66
CA GLU A 22 11.48 -22.10 -10.41
C GLU A 22 11.45 -20.99 -11.48
N ARG A 23 10.29 -20.76 -12.09
CA ARG A 23 10.08 -19.64 -13.03
C ARG A 23 10.14 -18.29 -12.32
N LEU A 24 9.59 -18.16 -11.11
CA LEU A 24 9.67 -16.96 -10.29
C LEU A 24 11.11 -16.66 -9.88
N GLU A 25 11.88 -17.66 -9.43
CA GLU A 25 13.30 -17.52 -9.13
C GLU A 25 14.10 -17.07 -10.37
N ARG A 26 13.78 -17.62 -11.55
CA ARG A 26 14.37 -17.17 -12.82
C ARG A 26 14.02 -15.71 -13.14
N LEU A 27 12.79 -15.26 -12.87
CA LEU A 27 12.43 -13.84 -13.03
C LEU A 27 13.27 -12.97 -12.09
N MET A 28 13.42 -13.36 -10.81
CA MET A 28 14.26 -12.66 -9.83
C MET A 28 15.72 -12.54 -10.30
N LYS A 29 16.27 -13.59 -10.92
CA LYS A 29 17.60 -13.57 -11.54
C LYS A 29 17.65 -12.67 -12.78
N LYS A 30 16.60 -12.66 -13.62
CA LYS A 30 16.55 -11.85 -14.85
C LYS A 30 16.47 -10.35 -14.59
N VAL A 31 15.81 -9.95 -13.50
CA VAL A 31 15.78 -8.56 -13.03
C VAL A 31 16.91 -8.24 -12.05
N GLU A 32 17.87 -9.16 -11.90
CA GLU A 32 19.15 -8.93 -11.21
C GLU A 32 18.96 -8.52 -9.73
N ILE A 33 18.02 -9.15 -9.01
CA ILE A 33 17.76 -8.80 -7.59
C ILE A 33 19.04 -8.90 -6.75
N LYS A 34 19.83 -9.96 -6.92
CA LYS A 34 21.04 -10.19 -6.12
C LYS A 34 22.08 -9.08 -6.33
N GLU A 35 22.19 -8.59 -7.56
CA GLU A 35 23.15 -7.54 -7.95
C GLU A 35 22.64 -6.15 -7.53
N ARG A 36 21.32 -5.92 -7.60
CA ARG A 36 20.67 -4.67 -7.20
C ARG A 36 20.62 -4.50 -5.69
N PHE A 37 20.50 -5.59 -4.94
CA PHE A 37 20.40 -5.60 -3.49
C PHE A 37 21.54 -6.43 -2.88
N PRO A 38 22.68 -5.81 -2.57
CA PRO A 38 23.81 -6.49 -1.95
C PRO A 38 23.46 -7.10 -0.58
N GLU A 39 24.29 -8.06 -0.14
CA GLU A 39 24.18 -8.68 1.18
C GLU A 39 24.12 -7.64 2.30
N GLY A 40 23.21 -7.85 3.25
CA GLY A 40 22.99 -6.96 4.40
C GLY A 40 22.01 -5.81 4.18
N THR A 41 21.60 -5.53 2.93
CA THR A 41 20.56 -4.54 2.65
C THR A 41 19.20 -4.92 3.25
N ILE A 42 18.41 -3.90 3.57
CA ILE A 42 17.08 -4.01 4.17
C ILE A 42 16.02 -3.45 3.19
N PRO A 43 15.72 -4.16 2.10
CA PRO A 43 14.75 -3.67 1.12
C PRO A 43 13.30 -3.94 1.54
N LEU A 44 12.41 -3.06 1.08
CA LEU A 44 10.97 -3.20 1.21
C LEU A 44 10.43 -4.21 0.18
N ILE A 45 9.72 -5.25 0.61
CA ILE A 45 8.78 -5.98 -0.25
C ILE A 45 7.43 -5.28 -0.14
N LYS A 46 7.09 -4.44 -1.13
CA LYS A 46 5.83 -3.69 -1.13
C LYS A 46 4.72 -4.53 -1.72
N LEU A 47 3.69 -4.80 -0.93
CA LEU A 47 2.51 -5.53 -1.37
C LEU A 47 1.26 -5.08 -0.61
N HIS A 48 0.11 -5.59 -1.06
CA HIS A 48 -1.18 -5.40 -0.40
C HIS A 48 -1.55 -6.70 0.32
N PHE A 49 -1.85 -6.65 1.61
CA PHE A 49 -2.11 -7.86 2.40
C PHE A 49 -3.52 -8.46 2.22
N GLY A 50 -4.35 -7.82 1.40
CA GLY A 50 -5.78 -8.16 1.25
C GLY A 50 -6.62 -7.56 2.37
N GLU A 51 -7.93 -7.55 2.19
CA GLU A 51 -8.92 -7.24 3.23
C GLU A 51 -9.54 -8.54 3.76
N ASN A 52 -10.05 -8.52 4.99
CA ASN A 52 -10.73 -9.67 5.56
C ASN A 52 -11.94 -10.09 4.70
N GLY A 53 -12.03 -11.37 4.33
CA GLY A 53 -13.05 -11.92 3.44
C GLY A 53 -12.67 -11.93 1.95
N SER A 54 -11.58 -11.27 1.56
CA SER A 54 -10.99 -11.40 0.23
C SER A 54 -10.13 -12.66 0.13
N SER A 55 -10.00 -13.24 -1.06
CA SER A 55 -9.12 -14.41 -1.31
C SER A 55 -8.26 -14.29 -2.57
N ALA A 56 -8.45 -13.22 -3.37
CA ALA A 56 -7.81 -13.05 -4.68
C ALA A 56 -6.45 -12.33 -4.62
N PHE A 57 -5.99 -11.85 -3.46
CA PHE A 57 -4.71 -11.15 -3.34
C PHE A 57 -3.50 -12.04 -3.67
N VAL A 58 -2.33 -11.41 -3.88
CA VAL A 58 -1.06 -12.13 -4.15
C VAL A 58 -0.85 -13.22 -3.10
N LYS A 59 -0.79 -14.48 -3.53
CA LYS A 59 -0.81 -15.59 -2.58
C LYS A 59 0.46 -15.60 -1.72
N PRO A 60 0.34 -15.75 -0.38
CA PRO A 60 1.48 -15.71 0.53
C PRO A 60 2.59 -16.69 0.17
N VAL A 61 2.25 -17.83 -0.44
CA VAL A 61 3.23 -18.85 -0.88
C VAL A 61 4.24 -18.32 -1.90
N PHE A 62 3.84 -17.42 -2.80
CA PHE A 62 4.78 -16.80 -3.74
C PHE A 62 5.71 -15.84 -3.03
N VAL A 63 5.16 -15.04 -2.11
CA VAL A 63 5.92 -14.05 -1.33
C VAL A 63 6.94 -14.75 -0.44
N ARG A 64 6.53 -15.80 0.27
CA ARG A 64 7.40 -16.66 1.07
C ARG A 64 8.58 -17.19 0.26
N HIS A 65 8.32 -17.75 -0.92
CA HIS A 65 9.38 -18.27 -1.77
C HIS A 65 10.38 -17.19 -2.18
N MET A 66 9.91 -15.99 -2.55
CA MET A 66 10.79 -14.86 -2.85
C MET A 66 11.63 -14.43 -1.63
N VAL A 67 11.04 -14.39 -0.43
CA VAL A 67 11.75 -14.10 0.82
C VAL A 67 12.85 -15.12 1.08
N GLU A 68 12.55 -16.42 0.98
CA GLU A 68 13.53 -17.50 1.18
C GLU A 68 14.71 -17.38 0.20
N VAL A 69 14.44 -17.11 -1.08
CA VAL A 69 15.48 -16.89 -2.10
C VAL A 69 16.34 -15.66 -1.77
N MET A 70 15.71 -14.54 -1.40
CA MET A 70 16.42 -13.30 -1.04
C MET A 70 17.29 -13.48 0.20
N GLN A 71 16.79 -14.16 1.22
CA GLN A 71 17.55 -14.49 2.44
C GLN A 71 18.72 -15.42 2.15
N GLY A 72 18.56 -16.36 1.21
CA GLY A 72 19.66 -17.19 0.71
C GLY A 72 20.78 -16.38 0.01
N TRP A 73 20.49 -15.15 -0.42
CA TRP A 73 21.49 -14.20 -0.94
C TRP A 73 22.00 -13.22 0.12
N GLY A 74 21.62 -13.40 1.39
CA GLY A 74 22.03 -12.53 2.51
C GLY A 74 21.26 -11.19 2.57
N ILE A 75 20.20 -11.04 1.79
CA ILE A 75 19.32 -9.85 1.80
C ILE A 75 18.34 -9.98 2.97
N LYS A 76 18.01 -8.87 3.64
CA LYS A 76 17.15 -8.84 4.84
C LYS A 76 15.83 -8.11 4.56
N PRO A 77 14.94 -8.66 3.70
CA PRO A 77 13.71 -7.97 3.34
C PRO A 77 12.71 -7.88 4.51
N PHE A 78 11.83 -6.89 4.43
CA PHE A 78 10.60 -6.84 5.22
C PHE A 78 9.40 -6.62 4.30
N LEU A 79 8.23 -7.12 4.68
CA LEU A 79 6.98 -6.87 3.96
C LEU A 79 6.36 -5.57 4.48
N GLY A 80 5.89 -4.71 3.58
CA GLY A 80 5.32 -3.43 3.98
C GLY A 80 4.04 -3.04 3.24
N ASP A 81 3.15 -2.39 3.99
CA ASP A 81 1.99 -1.64 3.49
C ASP A 81 1.73 -0.44 4.42
N THR A 82 0.75 0.39 4.09
CA THR A 82 0.39 1.60 4.87
C THR A 82 -1.08 1.60 5.23
N ASN A 83 -1.44 2.27 6.32
CA ASN A 83 -2.83 2.32 6.80
C ASN A 83 -3.77 3.02 5.81
N THR A 84 -5.02 2.57 5.75
CA THR A 84 -6.05 3.07 4.83
C THR A 84 -6.86 4.20 5.45
N LEU A 85 -7.48 5.06 4.64
CA LEU A 85 -8.36 6.13 5.14
C LEU A 85 -9.71 5.62 5.62
N TYR A 86 -10.25 4.64 4.90
CA TYR A 86 -11.56 4.07 5.16
C TYR A 86 -11.55 3.30 6.48
N VAL A 87 -12.74 3.18 7.06
CA VAL A 87 -12.96 2.37 8.26
C VAL A 87 -12.90 0.90 7.87
N GLY A 88 -12.03 0.13 8.52
CA GLY A 88 -11.90 -1.31 8.30
C GLY A 88 -10.72 -1.87 9.09
N GLU A 89 -10.34 -3.12 8.84
CA GLU A 89 -9.25 -3.74 9.59
C GLU A 89 -7.87 -3.13 9.25
N ARG A 90 -7.78 -2.16 8.34
CA ARG A 90 -6.50 -1.54 7.92
C ARG A 90 -6.38 -0.06 8.26
N SER A 91 -7.26 0.46 9.12
CA SER A 91 -7.25 1.86 9.55
C SER A 91 -6.09 2.22 10.49
N ASP A 92 -5.60 1.25 11.26
CA ASP A 92 -4.50 1.38 12.21
C ASP A 92 -3.58 0.14 12.16
N SER A 93 -2.33 0.28 12.62
CA SER A 93 -1.35 -0.80 12.45
C SER A 93 -1.68 -2.08 13.22
N VAL A 94 -2.38 -2.01 14.36
CA VAL A 94 -2.71 -3.21 15.16
C VAL A 94 -3.74 -4.05 14.43
N SER A 95 -4.81 -3.40 13.97
CA SER A 95 -5.84 -4.04 13.16
C SER A 95 -5.25 -4.53 11.83
N HIS A 96 -4.40 -3.72 11.19
CA HIS A 96 -3.83 -4.02 9.88
C HIS A 96 -2.93 -5.25 9.94
N LEU A 97 -2.08 -5.35 10.95
CA LEU A 97 -1.27 -6.55 11.19
C LEU A 97 -2.14 -7.78 11.44
N ARG A 98 -3.24 -7.66 12.18
CA ARG A 98 -4.18 -8.78 12.38
C ARG A 98 -4.79 -9.24 11.06
N CYS A 99 -5.21 -8.32 10.19
CA CYS A 99 -5.69 -8.63 8.84
C CYS A 99 -4.61 -9.34 8.03
N ALA A 100 -3.38 -8.81 8.02
CA ALA A 100 -2.25 -9.42 7.32
C ALA A 100 -1.97 -10.85 7.82
N TYR A 101 -1.98 -11.08 9.13
CA TYR A 101 -1.73 -12.40 9.72
C TYR A 101 -2.81 -13.41 9.36
N ARG A 102 -4.09 -13.00 9.37
CA ARG A 102 -5.22 -13.84 8.95
C ARG A 102 -5.09 -14.27 7.49
N ASN A 103 -4.61 -13.36 6.65
CA ASN A 103 -4.37 -13.60 5.23
C ASN A 103 -3.05 -14.34 4.95
N GLY A 104 -2.35 -14.82 5.99
CA GLY A 104 -1.15 -15.64 5.88
C GLY A 104 0.17 -14.88 5.85
N PHE A 105 0.16 -13.56 5.98
CA PHE A 105 1.37 -12.73 6.06
C PHE A 105 1.86 -12.57 7.50
N ALA A 106 2.05 -13.68 8.20
CA ALA A 106 2.66 -13.69 9.52
C ALA A 106 4.15 -14.03 9.44
N TYR A 107 4.95 -13.55 10.39
CA TYR A 107 6.40 -13.83 10.43
C TYR A 107 6.70 -15.33 10.32
N GLY A 108 5.97 -16.17 11.07
CA GLY A 108 6.17 -17.63 11.04
C GLY A 108 5.90 -18.28 9.69
N ALA A 109 5.09 -17.66 8.81
CA ALA A 109 4.83 -18.14 7.46
C ALA A 109 5.79 -17.53 6.43
N MET A 110 6.12 -16.25 6.57
CA MET A 110 6.89 -15.50 5.58
C MET A 110 8.40 -15.60 5.80
N GLY A 111 8.87 -15.78 7.03
CA GLY A 111 10.28 -15.69 7.38
C GLY A 111 10.83 -14.25 7.41
N ALA A 112 9.99 -13.24 7.14
CA ALA A 112 10.35 -11.82 7.15
C ALA A 112 9.37 -11.01 8.02
N PRO A 113 9.83 -9.91 8.64
CA PRO A 113 8.95 -9.01 9.40
C PRO A 113 7.89 -8.36 8.51
N VAL A 114 6.72 -8.08 9.10
CA VAL A 114 5.69 -7.24 8.50
C VAL A 114 5.66 -5.90 9.22
N ILE A 115 5.82 -4.81 8.47
CA ILE A 115 5.91 -3.45 9.00
C ILE A 115 4.84 -2.59 8.34
N ILE A 116 4.03 -1.92 9.17
CA ILE A 116 3.10 -0.89 8.69
C ILE A 116 3.85 0.43 8.66
N MET A 117 4.17 0.88 7.44
CA MET A 117 5.27 1.81 7.19
C MET A 117 4.98 3.26 7.58
N ASP A 118 3.71 3.60 7.83
CA ASP A 118 3.27 4.93 8.21
C ASP A 118 2.95 5.07 9.71
N GLY A 119 3.40 4.12 10.53
CA GLY A 119 3.27 4.17 11.99
C GLY A 119 1.86 3.83 12.49
N LEU A 120 1.72 3.77 13.82
CA LEU A 120 0.56 3.17 14.51
C LEU A 120 -0.80 3.65 13.99
N ARG A 121 -0.91 4.94 13.65
CA ARG A 121 -2.14 5.62 13.18
C ARG A 121 -1.90 6.43 11.90
N GLY A 122 -0.86 6.10 11.12
CA GLY A 122 -0.55 6.80 9.87
C GLY A 122 0.18 8.14 10.03
N GLN A 123 0.71 8.43 11.21
CA GLN A 123 1.40 9.69 11.55
C GLN A 123 2.87 9.73 11.08
N SER A 124 3.47 8.57 10.76
CA SER A 124 4.87 8.48 10.31
C SER A 124 4.98 8.74 8.82
N GLY A 125 5.04 10.01 8.44
CA GLY A 125 5.18 10.44 7.05
C GLY A 125 6.30 11.44 6.86
N ILE A 126 6.93 11.42 5.68
CA ILE A 126 7.90 12.41 5.21
C ILE A 126 7.22 13.25 4.13
N GLU A 127 7.36 14.56 4.27
CA GLU A 127 6.81 15.54 3.35
C GLU A 127 7.77 15.82 2.20
N PHE A 128 7.24 15.88 0.98
CA PHE A 128 7.95 16.20 -0.25
C PHE A 128 7.22 17.32 -1.01
N PRO A 129 7.96 18.14 -1.77
CA PRO A 129 7.35 19.16 -2.61
C PRO A 129 6.46 18.54 -3.70
N PRO A 130 5.46 19.29 -4.21
CA PRO A 130 4.70 18.93 -5.39
C PRO A 130 5.59 18.56 -6.58
N ILE A 131 5.15 17.58 -7.37
CA ILE A 131 5.77 17.29 -8.67
C ILE A 131 5.04 18.06 -9.77
N LYS A 132 3.71 18.08 -9.76
CA LYS A 132 2.92 18.75 -10.78
C LYS A 132 1.58 19.30 -10.27
N GLU A 133 0.58 18.44 -10.06
CA GLU A 133 -0.79 18.81 -9.73
C GLU A 133 -1.13 18.49 -8.27
N ALA A 134 -0.48 17.49 -7.66
CA ALA A 134 -0.68 17.17 -6.26
C ALA A 134 -0.18 18.35 -5.40
N PRO A 135 -1.01 18.94 -4.52
CA PRO A 135 -0.64 20.15 -3.79
C PRO A 135 0.48 19.92 -2.78
N GLN A 136 0.65 18.66 -2.33
CA GLN A 136 1.72 18.22 -1.45
C GLN A 136 1.83 16.70 -1.47
N ILE A 137 3.03 16.17 -1.20
CA ILE A 137 3.27 14.73 -1.22
C ILE A 137 3.72 14.24 0.16
N PHE A 138 3.05 13.21 0.68
CA PHE A 138 3.41 12.60 1.97
C PHE A 138 3.61 11.10 1.84
N LEU A 139 4.85 10.65 1.88
CA LEU A 139 5.22 9.24 1.81
C LEU A 139 5.47 8.67 3.19
N ALA A 140 5.18 7.39 3.38
CA ALA A 140 5.45 6.66 4.62
C ALA A 140 6.96 6.62 4.90
N ALA A 141 7.34 6.93 6.14
CA ALA A 141 8.75 7.12 6.48
C ALA A 141 9.59 5.85 6.25
N ASP A 142 9.08 4.68 6.62
CA ASP A 142 9.82 3.42 6.46
C ASP A 142 9.89 2.97 4.99
N ALA A 143 8.92 3.39 4.15
CA ALA A 143 8.96 3.12 2.72
C ALA A 143 10.10 3.87 2.03
N VAL A 144 10.30 5.14 2.40
CA VAL A 144 11.37 6.00 1.85
C VAL A 144 12.75 5.58 2.38
N ASN A 145 12.82 5.18 3.65
CA ASN A 145 14.07 4.84 4.31
C ASN A 145 14.60 3.42 4.02
N ALA A 146 13.82 2.57 3.34
CA ALA A 146 14.27 1.25 2.91
C ALA A 146 15.40 1.33 1.88
N ASP A 147 16.27 0.30 1.85
CA ASP A 147 17.40 0.18 0.91
C ASP A 147 16.94 -0.22 -0.52
N GLY A 148 15.87 0.42 -1.01
CA GLY A 148 15.17 0.07 -2.23
C GLY A 148 13.92 -0.78 -1.99
N ALA A 149 13.27 -1.18 -3.08
CA ALA A 149 11.98 -1.87 -3.01
C ALA A 149 11.78 -2.94 -4.09
N ILE A 150 11.16 -4.06 -3.70
CA ILE A 150 10.63 -5.10 -4.56
C ILE A 150 9.11 -4.99 -4.48
N VAL A 151 8.48 -4.54 -5.56
CA VAL A 151 7.05 -4.22 -5.59
C VAL A 151 6.28 -5.41 -6.13
N LEU A 152 5.52 -6.09 -5.28
CA LEU A 152 4.66 -7.21 -5.65
C LEU A 152 3.22 -6.70 -5.78
N SER A 153 2.74 -6.61 -7.01
CA SER A 153 1.41 -6.08 -7.31
C SER A 153 0.50 -7.17 -7.83
N HIS A 154 -0.72 -7.21 -7.32
CA HIS A 154 -1.81 -7.92 -7.96
C HIS A 154 -2.37 -7.03 -9.07
N PHE A 155 -2.24 -7.48 -10.33
CA PHE A 155 -2.84 -6.80 -11.46
C PHE A 155 -4.32 -7.15 -11.55
N LYS A 156 -5.20 -6.16 -11.40
CA LYS A 156 -6.65 -6.37 -11.46
C LYS A 156 -7.45 -5.10 -11.64
N LEU A 157 -8.78 -5.20 -11.68
CA LEU A 157 -9.63 -4.02 -11.82
C LEU A 157 -9.71 -3.19 -10.52
N HIS A 158 -10.09 -1.92 -10.67
CA HIS A 158 -10.30 -0.99 -9.58
C HIS A 158 -11.34 0.07 -9.94
N LEU A 159 -12.33 0.28 -9.05
CA LEU A 159 -13.49 1.14 -9.26
C LEU A 159 -13.14 2.53 -9.82
N LEU A 160 -12.15 3.21 -9.23
CA LEU A 160 -11.79 4.59 -9.61
C LEU A 160 -10.63 4.72 -10.61
N LEU A 161 -9.81 3.68 -10.77
CA LEU A 161 -8.51 3.77 -11.46
C LEU A 161 -8.48 2.92 -12.73
N GLY A 162 -9.57 2.21 -13.04
CA GLY A 162 -9.62 1.17 -14.05
C GLY A 162 -8.89 -0.09 -13.59
N PHE A 163 -7.58 0.02 -13.34
CA PHE A 163 -6.73 -1.09 -12.89
C PHE A 163 -5.92 -0.76 -11.62
N GLY A 164 -5.83 -1.74 -10.72
CA GLY A 164 -4.75 -1.85 -9.75
C GLY A 164 -3.50 -2.48 -10.39
N GLY A 165 -2.34 -2.20 -9.80
CA GLY A 165 -1.05 -2.68 -10.29
C GLY A 165 0.10 -1.89 -9.67
N ALA A 166 1.28 -1.96 -10.29
CA ALA A 166 2.51 -1.35 -9.77
C ALA A 166 2.34 0.13 -9.36
N ILE A 167 1.82 0.98 -10.24
CA ILE A 167 1.67 2.43 -9.97
C ILE A 167 0.78 2.67 -8.75
N LYS A 168 -0.38 1.99 -8.67
CA LYS A 168 -1.29 2.11 -7.51
C LYS A 168 -0.64 1.60 -6.23
N ASN A 169 0.13 0.52 -6.32
CA ASN A 169 0.78 -0.10 -5.17
C ASN A 169 1.84 0.82 -4.54
N ILE A 170 2.67 1.48 -5.34
CA ILE A 170 3.66 2.42 -4.80
C ILE A 170 3.10 3.83 -4.57
N GLY A 171 2.20 4.32 -5.43
CA GLY A 171 1.62 5.67 -5.29
C GLY A 171 0.75 5.81 -4.04
N MET A 172 -0.24 4.93 -3.89
CA MET A 172 -1.12 4.95 -2.71
C MET A 172 -0.57 4.10 -1.57
N GLY A 173 -0.01 2.92 -1.87
CA GLY A 173 0.46 2.00 -0.84
C GLY A 173 1.74 2.45 -0.13
N CYS A 174 2.53 3.37 -0.70
CA CYS A 174 3.64 4.03 0.03
C CYS A 174 3.27 5.42 0.54
N ALA A 175 2.05 5.92 0.33
CA ALA A 175 1.59 7.16 0.92
C ALA A 175 1.23 6.96 2.39
N SER A 176 1.58 7.92 3.25
CA SER A 176 1.02 7.98 4.61
C SER A 176 -0.50 8.22 4.58
N ARG A 177 -1.22 8.03 5.69
CA ARG A 177 -2.64 8.43 5.77
C ARG A 177 -2.87 9.89 5.34
N ARG A 178 -2.00 10.83 5.76
CA ARG A 178 -2.06 12.23 5.30
C ARG A 178 -1.96 12.35 3.78
N GLY A 179 -1.04 11.60 3.17
CA GLY A 179 -0.85 11.59 1.72
C GLY A 179 -2.02 10.96 0.97
N LYS A 180 -2.63 9.91 1.53
CA LYS A 180 -3.86 9.34 0.98
C LYS A 180 -5.01 10.35 1.05
N LEU A 181 -5.11 11.14 2.13
CA LEU A 181 -6.16 12.16 2.22
C LEU A 181 -6.01 13.16 1.07
N VAL A 182 -4.80 13.66 0.83
CA VAL A 182 -4.52 14.56 -0.31
C VAL A 182 -4.88 13.92 -1.66
N GLN A 183 -4.71 12.61 -1.81
CA GLN A 183 -5.08 11.91 -3.04
C GLN A 183 -6.61 11.81 -3.25
N HIS A 184 -7.41 11.88 -2.19
CA HIS A 184 -8.84 11.62 -2.23
C HIS A 184 -9.72 12.82 -1.95
N SER A 185 -9.18 13.82 -1.27
CA SER A 185 -9.90 15.02 -0.93
C SER A 185 -9.01 16.24 -0.88
N THR A 186 -9.55 17.35 -1.39
CA THR A 186 -8.97 18.67 -1.18
C THR A 186 -9.53 19.35 0.08
N VAL A 187 -10.53 18.72 0.72
CA VAL A 187 -11.25 19.22 1.87
C VAL A 187 -10.76 18.55 3.15
N ARG A 188 -10.79 19.30 4.24
CA ARG A 188 -10.39 18.81 5.57
C ARG A 188 -11.47 17.88 6.13
N PRO A 189 -11.11 16.94 7.03
CA PRO A 189 -12.08 16.06 7.66
C PRO A 189 -13.17 16.85 8.38
N GLN A 190 -14.39 16.32 8.37
CA GLN A 190 -15.56 16.90 9.02
C GLN A 190 -16.20 15.87 9.97
N VAL A 191 -16.86 16.36 11.00
CA VAL A 191 -17.59 15.53 11.96
C VAL A 191 -19.05 15.45 11.50
N GLY A 192 -19.50 14.25 11.20
CA GLY A 192 -20.89 13.96 10.84
C GLY A 192 -21.72 13.54 12.06
N GLU A 193 -22.84 12.87 11.77
CA GLU A 193 -23.76 12.37 12.79
C GLU A 193 -23.13 11.25 13.64
N GLY A 194 -23.68 11.03 14.85
CA GLY A 194 -23.25 9.93 15.74
C GLY A 194 -22.03 10.27 16.62
N CYS A 195 -21.56 11.51 16.61
CA CYS A 195 -20.58 11.99 17.59
C CYS A 195 -21.14 11.84 19.02
N VAL A 196 -20.33 11.31 19.93
CA VAL A 196 -20.68 11.13 21.35
C VAL A 196 -19.82 11.97 22.29
N LEU A 197 -19.15 13.01 21.75
CA LEU A 197 -18.33 13.96 22.51
C LEU A 197 -17.25 13.32 23.40
N CYS A 198 -16.75 12.12 23.04
CA CYS A 198 -15.78 11.40 23.87
C CYS A 198 -14.37 12.04 23.92
N GLY A 199 -14.10 13.05 23.10
CA GLY A 199 -12.86 13.84 23.11
C GLY A 199 -11.59 13.15 22.58
N ARG A 200 -11.64 11.89 22.15
CA ARG A 200 -10.46 11.18 21.61
C ARG A 200 -9.80 11.88 20.42
N CYS A 201 -10.62 12.38 19.48
CA CYS A 201 -10.14 13.15 18.34
C CYS A 201 -9.42 14.44 18.77
N LYS A 202 -9.96 15.15 19.78
CA LYS A 202 -9.32 16.33 20.38
C LYS A 202 -7.97 16.00 21.01
N THR A 203 -7.88 14.91 21.77
CA THR A 203 -6.62 14.46 22.37
C THR A 203 -5.57 14.08 21.32
N ALA A 204 -5.97 13.45 20.22
CA ALA A 204 -5.06 13.06 19.14
C ALA A 204 -4.64 14.25 18.25
N CYS A 205 -5.37 15.35 18.24
CA CYS A 205 -5.09 16.48 17.35
C CYS A 205 -3.88 17.29 17.81
N ALA A 206 -2.71 16.97 17.28
CA ALA A 206 -1.46 17.68 17.56
C ALA A 206 -1.50 19.18 17.20
N SER A 207 -2.26 19.55 16.16
CA SER A 207 -2.44 20.96 15.75
C SER A 207 -3.50 21.71 16.57
N LYS A 208 -4.14 21.04 17.54
CA LYS A 208 -5.20 21.60 18.40
C LYS A 208 -6.38 22.20 17.63
N ALA A 209 -6.65 21.69 16.43
CA ALA A 209 -7.74 22.13 15.57
C ALA A 209 -9.13 21.65 16.03
N ILE A 210 -9.23 20.76 17.02
CA ILE A 210 -10.51 20.14 17.39
C ILE A 210 -11.02 20.71 18.72
N VAL A 211 -12.23 21.26 18.67
CA VAL A 211 -12.96 21.79 19.83
C VAL A 211 -14.22 20.96 20.03
N LEU A 212 -14.57 20.67 21.28
CA LEU A 212 -15.84 20.03 21.62
C LEU A 212 -16.81 21.14 22.03
N ASP A 213 -17.99 21.18 21.42
CA ASP A 213 -19.09 22.03 21.89
C ASP A 213 -20.13 21.19 22.66
N LEU A 214 -21.38 21.66 22.74
CA LEU A 214 -22.46 20.98 23.45
C LEU A 214 -23.11 19.84 22.65
N GLU A 215 -22.97 19.83 21.33
CA GLU A 215 -23.67 18.93 20.41
C GLU A 215 -22.71 18.00 19.65
N THR A 216 -21.54 18.49 19.25
CA THR A 216 -20.57 17.74 18.45
C THR A 216 -19.11 18.21 18.64
N ALA A 217 -18.19 17.48 18.01
CA ALA A 217 -16.82 17.92 17.85
C ALA A 217 -16.73 18.76 16.58
N ASN A 218 -16.07 19.91 16.65
CA ASN A 218 -15.83 20.77 15.49
C ASN A 218 -14.35 20.78 15.15
N ILE A 219 -14.06 20.73 13.85
CA ILE A 219 -12.70 20.81 13.31
C ILE A 219 -12.54 22.22 12.74
N ASP A 220 -11.70 23.03 13.38
CA ASP A 220 -11.27 24.33 12.88
C ASP A 220 -10.45 24.10 11.60
N PRO A 221 -10.94 24.57 10.44
CA PRO A 221 -10.22 24.36 9.21
C PRO A 221 -8.86 25.05 9.27
N ASP A 222 -8.75 26.28 9.76
CA ASP A 222 -7.51 27.07 9.67
C ASP A 222 -6.35 26.45 10.46
N LEU A 223 -6.66 25.74 11.55
CA LEU A 223 -5.68 25.00 12.35
C LEU A 223 -5.45 23.55 11.87
N CYS A 224 -6.34 23.01 11.03
CA CYS A 224 -6.26 21.63 10.60
C CYS A 224 -5.22 21.44 9.49
N VAL A 225 -4.24 20.57 9.77
CA VAL A 225 -3.15 20.21 8.83
C VAL A 225 -3.48 19.00 7.95
N GLY A 226 -4.69 18.45 8.07
CA GLY A 226 -5.15 17.32 7.24
C GLY A 226 -4.46 15.98 7.54
N CYS A 227 -3.98 15.73 8.77
CA CYS A 227 -3.27 14.49 9.09
C CYS A 227 -4.14 13.23 9.11
N ALA A 228 -5.48 13.38 9.12
CA ALA A 228 -6.45 12.29 9.17
C ALA A 228 -6.37 11.35 10.40
N GLU A 229 -5.63 11.72 11.46
CA GLU A 229 -5.56 10.92 12.69
C GLU A 229 -6.89 10.92 13.46
N CYS A 230 -7.63 12.02 13.42
CA CYS A 230 -8.96 12.14 14.02
C CYS A 230 -9.94 11.07 13.51
N ILE A 231 -9.86 10.73 12.21
CA ILE A 231 -10.64 9.66 11.58
C ILE A 231 -10.28 8.31 12.20
N ALA A 232 -8.98 8.03 12.36
CA ALA A 232 -8.50 6.74 12.87
C ALA A 232 -8.84 6.50 14.35
N VAL A 233 -8.99 7.55 15.15
CA VAL A 233 -9.24 7.44 16.61
C VAL A 233 -10.71 7.53 17.00
N CYS A 234 -11.61 7.85 16.07
CA CYS A 234 -13.04 8.02 16.36
C CYS A 234 -13.71 6.65 16.55
N PRO A 235 -14.15 6.29 17.77
CA PRO A 235 -14.74 4.97 18.03
C PRO A 235 -16.17 4.83 17.50
N LYS A 236 -16.77 5.93 17.04
CA LYS A 236 -18.10 5.99 16.45
C LYS A 236 -18.07 6.23 14.95
N GLU A 237 -16.88 6.32 14.36
CA GLU A 237 -16.71 6.54 12.92
C GLU A 237 -17.39 7.82 12.40
N ALA A 238 -17.73 8.73 13.32
CA ALA A 238 -18.43 9.98 13.04
C ALA A 238 -17.55 11.05 12.38
N ILE A 239 -16.31 10.77 12.01
CA ILE A 239 -15.41 11.73 11.36
C ILE A 239 -15.03 11.18 9.98
N GLY A 240 -15.34 11.94 8.94
CA GLY A 240 -15.12 11.57 7.55
C GLY A 240 -14.53 12.70 6.73
N PHE A 241 -14.53 12.53 5.42
CA PHE A 241 -14.13 13.52 4.42
C PHE A 241 -15.00 13.35 3.18
N GLU A 242 -15.10 14.40 2.36
CA GLU A 242 -15.79 14.30 1.09
C GLU A 242 -14.90 13.64 0.05
N TRP A 243 -15.46 12.74 -0.76
CA TRP A 243 -14.76 12.13 -1.89
C TRP A 243 -14.92 13.04 -3.13
N ASP A 244 -14.29 14.21 -3.10
CA ASP A 244 -14.48 15.29 -4.09
C ASP A 244 -13.51 15.21 -5.28
N VAL A 245 -12.55 14.30 -5.26
CA VAL A 245 -11.57 14.12 -6.34
C VAL A 245 -12.08 13.13 -7.39
N ASN A 246 -12.22 13.57 -8.64
CA ASN A 246 -12.63 12.70 -9.74
C ASN A 246 -11.52 11.71 -10.18
N SER A 247 -11.88 10.68 -10.95
CA SER A 247 -10.96 9.61 -11.38
C SER A 247 -9.68 10.13 -12.06
N THR A 248 -9.80 11.12 -12.95
CA THR A 248 -8.66 11.69 -13.68
C THR A 248 -7.66 12.35 -12.72
N GLN A 249 -8.17 13.15 -11.80
CA GLN A 249 -7.33 13.84 -10.83
C GLN A 249 -6.67 12.86 -9.85
N ILE A 250 -7.39 11.84 -9.36
CA ILE A 250 -6.77 10.78 -8.54
C ILE A 250 -5.67 10.08 -9.33
N MET A 251 -5.87 9.76 -10.61
CA MET A 251 -4.82 9.11 -11.43
C MET A 251 -3.57 9.99 -11.59
N HIS A 252 -3.73 11.31 -11.74
CA HIS A 252 -2.59 12.23 -11.78
C HIS A 252 -1.85 12.24 -10.44
N TYR A 253 -2.57 12.42 -9.33
CA TYR A 253 -1.98 12.42 -7.99
C TYR A 253 -1.28 11.10 -7.68
N MET A 254 -1.91 9.98 -8.00
CA MET A 254 -1.34 8.64 -7.85
C MET A 254 -0.01 8.50 -8.59
N THR A 255 0.04 8.97 -9.83
CA THR A 255 1.24 8.90 -10.66
C THR A 255 2.35 9.79 -10.12
N GLU A 256 2.00 10.98 -9.62
CA GLU A 256 2.94 11.86 -8.93
C GLU A 256 3.47 11.23 -7.64
N TYR A 257 2.63 10.61 -6.82
CA TYR A 257 3.08 9.90 -5.63
C TYR A 257 3.98 8.70 -5.98
N ALA A 258 3.67 7.96 -7.04
CA ALA A 258 4.52 6.87 -7.52
C ALA A 258 5.89 7.38 -7.98
N ALA A 259 5.93 8.51 -8.70
CA ALA A 259 7.15 9.18 -9.11
C ALA A 259 7.94 9.69 -7.89
N ALA A 260 7.28 10.32 -6.92
CA ALA A 260 7.90 10.79 -5.70
C ALA A 260 8.51 9.65 -4.90
N PHE A 261 7.82 8.53 -4.74
CA PHE A 261 8.38 7.35 -4.10
C PHE A 261 9.62 6.86 -4.85
N LYS A 262 9.53 6.73 -6.18
CA LYS A 262 10.63 6.24 -7.01
C LYS A 262 11.86 7.16 -6.96
N ASN A 263 11.65 8.47 -6.84
CA ASN A 263 12.72 9.47 -6.77
C ASN A 263 13.39 9.56 -5.40
N ASN A 264 12.73 9.10 -4.33
CA ASN A 264 13.19 9.32 -2.94
C ASN A 264 13.52 8.04 -2.17
N VAL A 265 13.15 6.85 -2.64
CA VAL A 265 13.62 5.59 -2.05
C VAL A 265 15.13 5.44 -2.23
N LYS A 266 15.86 5.00 -1.19
CA LYS A 266 17.34 5.02 -1.13
C LYS A 266 18.06 4.00 -2.02
N GLY A 267 17.34 3.27 -2.88
CA GLY A 267 17.90 2.16 -3.64
C GLY A 267 17.11 1.81 -4.90
N PRO A 268 17.44 0.67 -5.54
CA PRO A 268 16.76 0.23 -6.74
C PRO A 268 15.29 -0.12 -6.47
N THR A 269 14.51 -0.16 -7.53
CA THR A 269 13.13 -0.66 -7.47
C THR A 269 12.95 -1.69 -8.56
N THR A 270 12.38 -2.82 -8.20
CA THR A 270 12.05 -3.92 -9.11
C THR A 270 10.56 -4.22 -8.97
N TYR A 271 9.90 -4.54 -10.07
CA TYR A 271 8.45 -4.75 -10.09
C TYR A 271 8.12 -6.19 -10.46
N PHE A 272 7.13 -6.76 -9.78
CA PHE A 272 6.48 -8.01 -10.14
C PHE A 272 4.97 -7.77 -10.20
N ASN A 273 4.34 -8.07 -11.33
CA ASN A 273 2.89 -8.04 -11.47
C ASN A 273 2.36 -9.46 -11.62
N PHE A 274 1.54 -9.87 -10.67
CA PHE A 274 0.83 -11.14 -10.67
C PHE A 274 -0.48 -10.94 -11.44
N VAL A 275 -0.61 -11.59 -12.59
CA VAL A 275 -1.81 -11.59 -13.44
C VAL A 275 -2.50 -12.94 -13.24
N MET A 276 -3.07 -13.08 -12.05
CA MET A 276 -3.74 -14.27 -11.51
C MET A 276 -4.92 -13.79 -10.69
N ASP A 277 -6.02 -14.55 -10.60
CA ASP A 277 -7.20 -14.19 -9.81
C ASP A 277 -7.70 -12.75 -10.11
N VAL A 278 -7.71 -12.37 -11.39
CA VAL A 278 -8.06 -11.02 -11.86
C VAL A 278 -9.56 -10.76 -11.66
N THR A 279 -9.95 -10.19 -10.52
CA THR A 279 -11.35 -9.89 -10.17
C THR A 279 -11.80 -8.48 -10.58
N PRO A 280 -13.13 -8.23 -10.69
CA PRO A 280 -13.69 -6.89 -10.90
C PRO A 280 -13.37 -5.89 -9.78
N ASP A 281 -13.39 -6.36 -8.54
CA ASP A 281 -13.15 -5.52 -7.36
C ASP A 281 -11.71 -5.60 -6.85
N CYS A 282 -11.25 -4.50 -6.24
CA CYS A 282 -9.89 -4.38 -5.71
C CYS A 282 -9.68 -5.21 -4.41
N ASP A 283 -8.43 -5.47 -4.02
CA ASP A 283 -8.09 -6.31 -2.85
C ASP A 283 -8.47 -5.63 -1.54
N CYS A 284 -8.84 -4.34 -1.61
CA CYS A 284 -9.35 -3.57 -0.50
C CYS A 284 -10.82 -3.88 -0.18
N PHE A 285 -11.52 -4.63 -1.02
CA PHE A 285 -12.87 -5.09 -0.73
C PHE A 285 -12.82 -6.38 0.07
N GLY A 286 -13.71 -6.51 1.06
CA GLY A 286 -13.82 -7.68 1.94
C GLY A 286 -14.47 -8.91 1.29
N HIS A 287 -14.36 -9.02 -0.05
CA HIS A 287 -14.88 -10.14 -0.83
C HIS A 287 -14.00 -10.35 -2.08
N SER A 288 -14.27 -11.44 -2.80
CA SER A 288 -13.68 -11.70 -4.11
C SER A 288 -14.74 -12.32 -5.00
N ASP A 289 -14.85 -11.79 -6.22
CA ASP A 289 -15.73 -12.35 -7.25
C ASP A 289 -14.96 -13.35 -8.12
N TYR A 290 -15.65 -13.95 -9.09
CA TYR A 290 -15.03 -14.80 -10.10
C TYR A 290 -14.01 -14.01 -10.93
N PRO A 291 -12.82 -14.59 -11.22
CA PRO A 291 -11.85 -13.97 -12.12
C PRO A 291 -12.46 -13.74 -13.51
N ILE A 292 -12.25 -12.55 -14.07
CA ILE A 292 -12.78 -12.15 -15.39
C ILE A 292 -11.89 -12.62 -16.55
N VAL A 293 -10.67 -13.04 -16.24
CA VAL A 293 -9.73 -13.68 -17.18
C VAL A 293 -9.06 -14.87 -16.50
N PRO A 294 -8.62 -15.89 -17.26
CA PRO A 294 -7.82 -16.98 -16.72
C PRO A 294 -6.50 -16.47 -16.12
N ASP A 295 -5.91 -17.24 -15.23
CA ASP A 295 -4.57 -16.95 -14.72
C ASP A 295 -3.54 -16.98 -15.85
N ILE A 296 -2.79 -15.89 -16.02
CA ILE A 296 -1.85 -15.69 -17.13
C ILE A 296 -0.41 -15.98 -16.67
N GLY A 297 0.01 -15.39 -15.56
CA GLY A 297 1.37 -15.53 -15.03
C GLY A 297 1.92 -14.30 -14.32
N ILE A 298 3.25 -14.19 -14.32
CA ILE A 298 3.98 -13.18 -13.55
C ILE A 298 4.87 -12.38 -14.51
N LEU A 299 4.75 -11.06 -14.47
CA LEU A 299 5.59 -10.11 -15.20
C LEU A 299 6.64 -9.52 -14.26
N ALA A 300 7.86 -9.27 -14.73
CA ALA A 300 8.90 -8.61 -13.94
C ALA A 300 9.71 -7.59 -14.73
N SER A 301 10.11 -6.48 -14.10
CA SER A 301 10.93 -5.40 -14.70
C SER A 301 11.76 -4.66 -13.66
#